data_AF-A0A9Q3D957-F1
#
_entry.id   AF-A0A9Q3D957-F1
#
_cell.length_a   1.000
_cell.length_b   1.000
_cell.length_c   1.000
_cell.angle_alpha   90.00
_cell.angle_beta   90.00
_cell.angle_gamma   90.00
#
_symmetry.space_group_name_H-M   'P 1'
#
loop_
_entity.id
_entity.type
_entity.pdbx_description
1 polymer ?
#
loop_
_entity_poly.entity_id
_entity_poly.type
_entity_poly.pdbx_seq_one_letter_code
_entity_poly.pdbx_strand_id
1 'polypeptide(L)'
;MSYSEKEALKQLPVASRWPKFSCKGEYDHMELIDYIDGLLINLPSIPDYWITARLNTELKGHASIWHTEMKEIHGTRNWPWWKSQIIQKYSNGT
;
A
#
# COMPACT_ATOMS: atom_id res chain seq x y z
N MET A 1 17.32 13.36 -10.86
CA MET A 1 18.24 12.26 -10.53
C MET A 1 17.39 11.01 -10.38
N SER A 2 17.64 9.95 -11.14
CA SER A 2 16.94 8.67 -10.96
C SER A 2 17.75 7.83 -9.98
N TYR A 3 17.16 7.44 -8.85
CA TYR A 3 17.81 6.55 -7.89
C TYR A 3 17.88 5.14 -8.46
N SER A 4 18.93 4.37 -8.14
CA SER A 4 18.89 2.92 -8.38
C SER A 4 17.94 2.26 -7.38
N GLU A 5 17.38 1.08 -7.69
CA GLU A 5 16.45 0.37 -6.80
C GLU A 5 17.00 0.24 -5.36
N LYS A 6 18.28 -0.14 -5.22
CA LYS A 6 18.93 -0.28 -3.90
C LYS A 6 19.00 1.03 -3.12
N GLU A 7 19.23 2.16 -3.79
CA GLU A 7 19.27 3.47 -3.15
C GLU A 7 17.87 3.98 -2.81
N ALA A 8 16.87 3.69 -3.66
CA ALA A 8 15.48 4.00 -3.37
C ALA A 8 14.96 3.22 -2.14
N LEU A 9 15.37 1.95 -1.98
CA LEU A 9 15.05 1.14 -0.82
C LEU A 9 15.63 1.69 0.49
N LYS A 10 16.78 2.38 0.44
CA LYS A 10 17.38 3.05 1.62
C LYS A 10 16.65 4.34 2.00
N GLN A 11 16.02 5.00 1.02
CA GLN A 11 15.21 6.20 1.21
C GLN A 11 13.81 5.87 1.76
N LEU A 12 13.42 4.59 1.74
CA LEU A 12 12.13 4.17 2.28
C LEU A 12 12.06 4.46 3.79
N PRO A 13 10.99 5.11 4.26
CA PRO A 13 10.75 5.25 5.68
C PRO A 13 10.62 3.88 6.35
N VAL A 14 11.14 3.80 7.57
CA VAL A 14 11.06 2.62 8.44
C VAL A 14 9.59 2.20 8.59
N ALA A 15 9.30 0.89 8.64
CA ALA A 15 7.92 0.36 8.68
C ALA A 15 7.07 1.00 9.79
N SER A 16 7.66 1.39 10.91
CA SER A 16 6.97 2.09 11.99
C SER A 16 6.44 3.49 11.65
N ARG A 17 6.84 4.08 10.52
CA ARG A 17 6.42 5.42 10.05
C ARG A 17 5.31 5.38 9.00
N TRP A 18 4.95 4.19 8.52
CA TRP A 18 3.85 4.07 7.57
C TRP A 18 2.52 4.25 8.29
N PRO A 19 1.52 4.88 7.66
CA PRO A 19 0.20 5.02 8.25
C PRO A 19 -0.39 3.62 8.46
N LYS A 20 -0.76 3.31 9.72
CA LYS A 20 -1.35 2.03 10.07
C LYS A 20 -2.82 2.04 9.67
N PHE A 21 -3.15 1.24 8.66
CA PHE A 21 -4.54 1.11 8.24
C PHE A 21 -5.27 0.10 9.13
N SER A 22 -6.15 0.61 9.99
CA SER A 22 -6.95 -0.20 10.93
C SER A 22 -8.37 -0.48 10.44
N CYS A 23 -8.80 0.19 9.35
CA CYS A 23 -10.16 0.10 8.82
C CYS A 23 -11.25 0.52 9.85
N LYS A 24 -10.89 1.37 10.83
CA LYS A 24 -11.82 1.85 11.87
C LYS A 24 -12.09 3.35 11.82
N GLY A 25 -11.22 4.14 11.17
CA GLY A 25 -11.48 5.55 10.90
C GLY A 25 -12.12 5.76 9.53
N GLU A 26 -13.08 6.69 9.46
CA GLU A 26 -13.48 7.32 8.19
C GLU A 26 -12.22 7.93 7.57
N TYR A 27 -11.91 7.58 6.31
CA TYR A 27 -10.77 8.10 5.52
C TYR A 27 -9.37 7.53 5.79
N ASP A 28 -9.19 6.56 6.69
CA ASP A 28 -7.89 5.89 6.92
C ASP A 28 -7.25 5.34 5.63
N HIS A 29 -8.07 4.94 4.65
CA HIS A 29 -7.61 4.36 3.38
C HIS A 29 -7.08 5.40 2.41
N MET A 30 -7.62 6.62 2.45
CA MET A 30 -7.18 7.71 1.56
C MET A 30 -5.81 8.23 1.99
N GLU A 31 -5.55 8.36 3.29
CA GLU A 31 -4.21 8.73 3.79
C GLU A 31 -3.14 7.71 3.40
N LEU A 32 -3.47 6.41 3.46
CA LEU A 32 -2.56 5.36 3.01
C LEU A 32 -2.26 5.46 1.50
N ILE A 33 -3.29 5.72 0.69
CA ILE A 33 -3.17 5.85 -0.76
C ILE A 33 -2.31 7.07 -1.12
N ASP A 34 -2.61 8.23 -0.55
CA ASP A 34 -1.88 9.47 -0.82
C ASP A 34 -0.42 9.36 -0.39
N TYR A 35 -0.15 8.68 0.73
CA TYR A 35 1.21 8.41 1.19
C TYR A 35 1.99 7.55 0.20
N ILE A 36 1.40 6.44 -0.27
CA ILE A 36 2.06 5.52 -1.19
C ILE A 36 2.27 6.17 -2.57
N ASP A 37 1.29 6.93 -3.07
CA ASP A 37 1.42 7.67 -4.31
C ASP A 37 2.52 8.73 -4.20
N GLY A 38 2.57 9.50 -3.11
CA GLY A 38 3.65 10.45 -2.84
C GLY A 38 5.02 9.77 -2.78
N LEU A 39 5.09 8.57 -2.22
CA LEU A 39 6.33 7.78 -2.15
C LEU A 39 6.78 7.31 -3.53
N LEU A 40 5.87 6.81 -4.37
CA LEU A 40 6.18 6.38 -5.74
C LEU A 40 6.55 7.56 -6.65
N ILE A 41 5.95 8.74 -6.45
CA ILE A 41 6.34 9.96 -7.16
C ILE A 41 7.79 10.35 -6.84
N ASN A 42 8.18 10.26 -5.55
CA ASN A 42 9.54 10.59 -5.12
C ASN A 42 10.57 9.48 -5.43
N LEU A 43 10.12 8.22 -5.50
CA LEU A 43 10.94 7.03 -5.67
C LEU A 43 10.39 6.12 -6.80
N PRO A 44 10.41 6.58 -8.06
CA PRO A 44 9.84 5.83 -9.20
C PRO A 44 10.57 4.52 -9.50
N SER A 45 11.78 4.36 -8.95
CA SER A 45 12.61 3.17 -9.09
C SER A 45 12.21 2.03 -8.14
N ILE A 46 11.19 2.23 -7.31
CA ILE A 46 10.68 1.20 -6.40
C ILE A 46 9.73 0.27 -7.16
N PRO A 47 10.00 -1.04 -7.19
CA PRO A 47 9.10 -2.01 -7.78
C PRO A 47 7.78 -2.14 -7.00
N ASP A 48 6.68 -2.36 -7.72
CA ASP A 48 5.35 -2.60 -7.13
C ASP A 48 5.30 -3.79 -6.15
N TYR A 49 6.16 -4.80 -6.35
CA TYR A 49 6.21 -5.96 -5.45
C TYR A 49 6.64 -5.57 -4.03
N TRP A 50 7.44 -4.51 -3.87
CA TRP A 50 7.83 -4.01 -2.55
C TRP A 50 6.66 -3.36 -1.83
N ILE A 51 5.89 -2.55 -2.55
CA ILE A 51 4.70 -1.87 -2.02
C ILE A 51 3.71 -2.92 -1.54
N THR A 52 3.43 -3.93 -2.36
CA THR A 52 2.50 -5.02 -2.04
C THR A 52 2.98 -5.96 -0.95
N ALA A 53 4.28 -6.22 -0.86
CA ALA A 53 4.87 -6.94 0.27
C ALA A 53 4.73 -6.13 1.58
N ARG A 54 4.84 -4.81 1.51
CA ARG A 54 4.67 -3.91 2.66
C ARG A 54 3.21 -3.80 3.11
N LEU A 55 2.24 -3.79 2.18
CA LEU A 55 0.82 -3.82 2.52
C LEU A 55 0.48 -5.01 3.44
N ASN A 56 1.06 -6.18 3.19
CA ASN A 56 0.91 -7.35 4.07
C ASN A 56 1.34 -7.09 5.52
N THR A 57 2.34 -6.22 5.75
CA THR A 57 2.86 -5.91 7.10
C THR A 57 2.15 -4.74 7.76
N GLU A 58 1.63 -3.80 6.98
CA GLU A 58 0.97 -2.59 7.49
C GLU A 58 -0.54 -2.78 7.74
N LEU A 59 -1.20 -3.66 6.98
CA LEU A 59 -2.60 -4.01 7.19
C LEU A 59 -2.75 -4.87 8.46
N LYS A 60 -3.69 -4.51 9.33
CA LYS A 60 -3.95 -5.25 10.58
C LYS A 60 -5.41 -5.66 10.70
N GLY A 61 -5.67 -6.75 11.43
CA GLY A 61 -7.03 -7.24 11.67
C GLY A 61 -7.75 -7.63 10.38
N HIS A 62 -9.00 -7.21 10.21
CA HIS A 62 -9.85 -7.57 9.07
C HIS A 62 -9.28 -7.13 7.71
N ALA A 63 -8.47 -6.06 7.66
CA ALA A 63 -7.85 -5.60 6.42
C ALA A 63 -6.73 -6.54 5.94
N SER A 64 -6.02 -7.19 6.88
CA SER A 64 -4.98 -8.19 6.56
C SER A 64 -5.59 -9.49 6.02
N ILE A 65 -6.73 -9.91 6.58
CA ILE A 65 -7.49 -11.08 6.10
C ILE A 65 -7.98 -10.82 4.67
N TRP A 66 -8.65 -9.68 4.44
CA TRP A 66 -9.13 -9.30 3.11
C TRP A 66 -8.00 -9.23 2.07
N HIS A 67 -6.85 -8.65 2.41
CA HIS A 67 -5.72 -8.57 1.49
C HIS A 67 -5.12 -9.94 1.17
N THR A 68 -5.05 -10.84 2.16
CA THR A 68 -4.62 -12.23 1.94
C THR A 68 -5.56 -12.97 0.99
N GLU A 69 -6.88 -12.89 1.22
CA GLU A 69 -7.89 -13.48 0.34
C GLU A 69 -7.81 -12.93 -1.09
N MET A 70 -7.66 -11.61 -1.24
CA MET A 70 -7.49 -10.97 -2.54
C MET A 70 -6.23 -11.43 -3.26
N LYS A 71 -5.12 -11.67 -2.53
CA LYS A 71 -3.89 -12.23 -3.11
C LYS A 71 -4.07 -13.67 -3.55
N GLU A 72 -4.81 -14.49 -2.81
CA GLU A 72 -5.09 -15.88 -3.20
C GLU A 72 -5.95 -15.96 -4.47
N ILE A 73 -6.97 -15.09 -4.58
CA ILE A 73 -7.90 -15.09 -5.72
C ILE A 73 -7.27 -14.46 -6.96
N HIS A 74 -6.58 -13.33 -6.81
CA HIS A 74 -6.13 -12.52 -7.95
C HIS A 74 -4.62 -12.59 -8.20
N GLY A 75 -3.84 -13.20 -7.30
CA GLY A 75 -2.38 -13.29 -7.38
C GLY A 75 -1.67 -11.99 -7.01
N THR A 76 -0.38 -11.90 -7.35
CA THR A 76 0.40 -10.67 -7.17
C THR A 76 0.02 -9.65 -8.24
N ARG A 77 -0.58 -8.54 -7.82
CA ARG A 77 -0.98 -7.42 -8.68
C ARG A 77 -0.16 -6.17 -8.38
N ASN A 78 -0.16 -5.22 -9.32
CA ASN A 78 0.55 -3.95 -9.18
C ASN A 78 -0.19 -2.95 -8.28
N TRP A 79 0.49 -1.88 -7.87
CA TRP A 79 -0.10 -0.87 -6.98
C TRP A 79 -1.37 -0.21 -7.53
N PRO A 80 -1.47 0.17 -8.83
CA PRO A 80 -2.69 0.77 -9.37
C PRO A 80 -3.93 -0.11 -9.21
N TRP A 81 -3.78 -1.43 -9.35
CA TRP A 81 -4.87 -2.37 -9.12
C TRP A 81 -5.26 -2.40 -7.64
N TRP A 82 -4.28 -2.50 -6.73
CA TRP A 82 -4.54 -2.49 -5.28
C TRP A 82 -5.19 -1.20 -4.81
N LYS A 83 -4.75 -0.04 -5.30
CA LYS A 83 -5.37 1.26 -5.04
C LYS A 83 -6.86 1.24 -5.40
N SER A 84 -7.20 0.74 -6.60
CA SER A 84 -8.59 0.63 -7.04
C SER A 84 -9.42 -0.28 -6.13
N GLN A 85 -8.87 -1.43 -5.72
CA GLN A 85 -9.56 -2.36 -4.82
C GLN A 85 -9.77 -1.78 -3.41
N ILE A 86 -8.78 -1.08 -2.86
CA ILE A 86 -8.88 -0.40 -1.56
C ILE A 86 -9.97 0.68 -1.62
N ILE A 87 -9.98 1.51 -2.66
CA ILE A 87 -11.03 2.53 -2.87
C ILE A 87 -12.39 1.86 -2.99
N GLN A 88 -12.54 0.83 -3.82
CA GLN A 88 -13.82 0.15 -4.01
C GLN A 88 -14.34 -0.50 -2.71
N LYS A 89 -13.44 -1.08 -1.92
CA LYS A 89 -13.79 -1.77 -0.69
C LYS A 89 -14.16 -0.82 0.45
N TYR A 90 -13.47 0.31 0.56
CA TYR A 90 -13.55 1.20 1.73
C TYR A 90 -14.19 2.56 1.45
N SER A 91 -14.38 2.97 0.20
CA SER A 91 -15.12 4.20 -0.15
C SER A 91 -16.63 3.96 -0.38
N ASN A 92 -17.09 2.73 -0.61
CA ASN A 92 -18.52 2.41 -0.80
C ASN A 92 -19.32 2.26 0.52
N GLY A 93 -18.87 2.90 1.60
CA GLY A 93 -19.51 2.88 2.92
C GLY A 93 -20.29 4.16 3.28
N THR A 94 -20.62 5.00 2.29
CA THR A 94 -21.52 6.16 2.45
C THR A 94 -22.92 5.87 1.94
#